data_AF-A0A673YAL1-F1
#
_entry.id   AF-A0A673YAL1-F1
#
_cell.length_a   1.000
_cell.length_b   1.000
_cell.length_c   1.000
_cell.angle_alpha   90.00
_cell.angle_beta   90.00
_cell.angle_gamma   90.00
#
_symmetry.space_group_name_H-M   'P 1'
#
loop_
_entity.id
_entity.type
_entity.pdbx_description
1 polymer ?
#
loop_
_entity_poly.entity_id
_entity_poly.type
_entity_poly.pdbx_seq_one_letter_code
_entity_poly.pdbx_strand_id
1 'polypeptide(L)'
;MKTVILLSVAMVLFNSGTLPANAAAHRQHKNHSNLEAIISMAEQYTHNLTEDLLRTLLIDVTHLTGTTTKCKEFFCEAEKILASVKNATFGKIVRHLRVYNEPQNCIVVKSQDNQAEGNQVELRRLLLDLKECGQKINSKP
;
A
#
# COMPACT_ATOMS: atom_id res chain seq x y z
N MET A 1 -49.26 7.43 42.23
CA MET A 1 -47.82 7.74 42.32
C MET A 1 -47.17 7.38 40.98
N LYS A 2 -46.44 8.30 40.34
CA LYS A 2 -45.75 8.06 39.06
C LYS A 2 -44.27 7.77 39.33
N THR A 3 -43.79 6.61 38.91
CA THR A 3 -42.37 6.22 38.96
C THR A 3 -41.67 6.79 37.74
N VAL A 4 -40.72 7.70 37.95
CA VAL A 4 -39.79 8.18 36.93
C VAL A 4 -38.50 7.36 37.08
N ILE A 5 -38.19 6.53 36.08
CA ILE A 5 -36.93 5.80 36.03
C ILE A 5 -35.90 6.70 35.32
N LEU A 6 -34.94 7.21 36.09
CA LEU A 6 -33.77 7.92 35.59
C LEU A 6 -32.75 6.90 35.07
N LEU A 7 -32.67 6.75 33.74
CA LEU A 7 -31.57 6.06 33.08
C LEU A 7 -30.32 6.94 33.11
N SER A 8 -29.45 6.67 34.07
CA SER A 8 -28.14 7.30 34.17
C SER A 8 -27.23 6.70 33.09
N VAL A 9 -26.93 7.46 32.04
CA VAL A 9 -25.90 7.10 31.07
C VAL A 9 -24.55 7.45 31.69
N ALA A 10 -23.85 6.44 32.21
CA ALA A 10 -22.46 6.57 32.61
C ALA A 10 -21.62 6.74 31.34
N MET A 11 -21.27 7.98 30.99
CA MET A 11 -20.19 8.26 30.03
C MET A 11 -18.88 7.84 30.69
N VAL A 12 -18.40 6.65 30.33
CA VAL A 12 -17.02 6.24 30.61
C VAL A 12 -16.11 7.10 29.74
N LEU A 13 -15.55 8.15 30.33
CA LEU A 13 -14.51 8.97 29.73
C LEU A 13 -13.23 8.12 29.61
N PHE A 14 -13.06 7.48 28.46
CA PHE A 14 -11.78 6.87 28.11
C PHE A 14 -10.76 7.99 27.90
N ASN A 15 -9.84 8.09 28.87
CA ASN A 15 -8.68 8.95 28.82
C ASN A 15 -7.64 8.29 27.88
N SER A 16 -7.83 8.45 26.58
CA SER A 16 -6.87 8.03 25.55
C SER A 16 -6.41 9.29 24.83
N GLY A 17 -5.14 9.66 24.98
CA GLY A 17 -4.55 10.85 24.35
C GLY A 17 -4.97 10.98 22.90
N THR A 18 -5.89 11.90 22.62
CA THR A 18 -6.44 12.12 21.30
C THR A 18 -5.41 12.86 20.47
N LEU A 19 -4.75 12.14 19.56
CA LEU A 19 -4.18 12.76 18.38
C LEU A 19 -5.30 13.62 17.76
N PRO A 20 -5.07 14.89 17.43
CA PRO A 20 -6.14 15.79 17.00
C PRO A 20 -6.85 15.18 15.80
N ALA A 21 -8.19 15.19 15.79
CA ALA A 21 -9.00 14.60 14.72
C ALA A 21 -8.53 15.07 13.31
N ASN A 22 -7.99 16.28 13.24
CA ASN A 22 -7.38 16.90 12.06
C ASN A 22 -6.15 16.14 11.55
N ALA A 23 -5.32 15.57 12.42
CA ALA A 23 -4.16 14.76 12.03
C ALA A 23 -4.58 13.40 11.47
N ALA A 24 -5.65 12.78 12.00
CA ALA A 24 -6.19 11.54 11.46
C ALA A 24 -6.83 11.76 10.08
N ALA A 25 -7.64 12.82 9.93
CA ALA A 25 -8.23 13.19 8.65
C ALA A 25 -7.15 13.55 7.61
N HIS A 26 -6.16 14.36 7.96
CA HIS A 26 -5.05 14.67 7.04
C HIS A 26 -4.27 13.43 6.59
N ARG A 27 -4.05 12.45 7.49
CA ARG A 27 -3.40 11.18 7.15
C ARG A 27 -4.25 10.35 6.18
N GLN A 28 -5.56 10.28 6.41
CA GLN A 28 -6.47 9.56 5.49
C GLN A 28 -6.49 10.20 4.10
N HIS A 29 -6.61 11.52 4.01
CA HIS A 29 -6.57 12.24 2.73
C HIS A 29 -5.25 12.06 1.99
N LYS A 30 -4.12 12.15 2.71
CA LYS A 30 -2.78 11.92 2.14
C LYS A 30 -2.66 10.50 1.60
N ASN A 31 -3.07 9.49 2.36
CA ASN A 31 -3.01 8.10 1.93
C ASN A 31 -3.87 7.83 0.70
N HIS A 32 -5.09 8.38 0.66
CA HIS A 32 -5.98 8.24 -0.50
C HIS A 32 -5.37 8.88 -1.76
N SER A 33 -4.83 10.10 -1.64
CA SER A 33 -4.15 10.77 -2.75
C SER A 33 -2.92 10.00 -3.26
N ASN A 34 -2.12 9.40 -2.37
CA ASN A 34 -0.98 8.57 -2.78
C ASN A 34 -1.42 7.26 -3.43
N LEU A 35 -2.49 6.63 -2.94
CA LEU A 35 -3.05 5.41 -3.51
C LEU A 35 -3.50 5.62 -4.96
N GLU A 36 -4.25 6.69 -5.23
CA GLU A 36 -4.66 7.06 -6.59
C GLU A 36 -3.47 7.33 -7.50
N ALA A 37 -2.44 8.02 -6.99
CA ALA A 37 -1.22 8.30 -7.75
C ALA A 37 -0.46 7.01 -8.11
N ILE A 38 -0.40 6.04 -7.20
CA ILE A 38 0.23 4.72 -7.45
C ILE A 38 -0.53 3.98 -8.55
N ILE A 39 -1.86 3.91 -8.46
CA ILE A 39 -2.72 3.24 -9.46
C ILE A 39 -2.51 3.87 -10.83
N SER A 40 -2.58 5.20 -10.92
CA SER A 40 -2.42 5.94 -12.17
C SER A 40 -1.04 5.76 -12.79
N MET A 41 0.04 5.82 -12.00
CA MET A 41 1.39 5.62 -12.51
C MET A 41 1.65 4.18 -12.96
N ALA A 42 1.15 3.20 -12.21
CA ALA A 42 1.27 1.80 -12.58
C ALA A 42 0.63 1.54 -13.96
N GLU A 43 -0.57 2.07 -14.19
CA GLU A 43 -1.23 2.04 -15.49
C GLU A 43 -0.41 2.75 -16.58
N GLN A 44 0.03 3.99 -16.35
CA GLN A 44 0.85 4.73 -17.31
C GLN A 44 2.13 3.98 -17.68
N TYR A 45 2.82 3.37 -16.71
CA TYR A 45 4.05 2.62 -16.97
C TYR A 45 3.80 1.36 -17.80
N THR A 46 2.68 0.66 -17.61
CA THR A 46 2.36 -0.51 -18.44
C THR A 46 2.12 -0.17 -19.92
N HIS A 47 1.79 1.10 -20.22
CA HIS A 47 1.56 1.59 -21.58
C HIS A 47 2.76 2.32 -22.20
N ASN A 48 3.56 3.01 -21.38
CA ASN A 48 4.56 3.97 -21.87
C ASN A 48 6.01 3.48 -21.76
N LEU A 49 6.29 2.46 -20.94
CA LEU A 49 7.64 1.89 -20.86
C LEU A 49 7.93 1.02 -22.08
N THR A 50 9.21 0.89 -22.41
CA THR A 50 9.66 0.01 -23.50
C THR A 50 9.41 -1.46 -23.14
N GLU A 51 9.17 -2.29 -24.15
CA GLU A 51 8.98 -3.74 -23.96
C GLU A 51 10.19 -4.39 -23.27
N ASP A 52 11.41 -3.98 -23.63
CA ASP A 52 12.64 -4.47 -23.01
C ASP A 52 12.66 -4.20 -21.50
N LEU A 53 12.27 -2.99 -21.09
CA LEU A 53 12.20 -2.65 -19.66
C LEU A 53 11.08 -3.44 -18.98
N LEU A 54 9.92 -3.56 -19.62
CA LEU A 54 8.76 -4.29 -19.08
C LEU A 54 9.03 -5.79 -18.89
N ARG A 55 9.93 -6.37 -19.69
CA ARG A 55 10.40 -7.77 -19.58
C ARG A 55 11.50 -7.98 -18.53
N THR A 56 11.95 -6.92 -17.84
CA THR A 56 12.91 -7.07 -16.74
C THR A 56 12.36 -8.03 -15.70
N LEU A 57 13.12 -9.08 -15.37
CA LEU A 57 12.73 -10.08 -14.39
C LEU A 57 13.00 -9.58 -12.97
N LEU A 58 11.98 -9.67 -12.13
CA LEU A 58 11.99 -9.23 -10.73
C LEU A 58 11.51 -10.37 -9.84
N ILE A 59 11.75 -10.24 -8.53
CA ILE A 59 11.29 -11.21 -7.52
C ILE A 59 9.75 -11.31 -7.59
N ASP A 60 9.25 -12.53 -7.64
CA ASP A 60 7.81 -12.82 -7.63
C ASP A 60 7.19 -12.64 -6.25
N VAL A 61 6.35 -11.62 -6.14
CA VAL A 61 5.54 -11.31 -4.94
C VAL A 61 4.03 -11.41 -5.24
N THR A 62 3.64 -12.05 -6.34
CA THR A 62 2.23 -12.21 -6.77
C THR A 62 1.36 -12.88 -5.72
N HIS A 63 1.94 -13.77 -4.90
CA HIS A 63 1.26 -14.44 -3.78
C HIS A 63 0.69 -13.45 -2.74
N LEU A 64 1.19 -12.21 -2.69
CA LEU A 64 0.70 -11.15 -1.81
C LEU A 64 -0.50 -10.36 -2.42
N THR A 65 -1.03 -10.75 -3.58
CA THR A 65 -2.11 -9.98 -4.25
C THR A 65 -3.53 -10.50 -3.95
N GLY A 66 -3.64 -11.63 -3.26
CA GLY A 66 -4.91 -12.37 -3.12
C GLY A 66 -5.99 -11.69 -2.28
N THR A 67 -5.62 -10.81 -1.33
CA THR A 67 -6.58 -10.14 -0.43
C THR A 67 -6.20 -8.68 -0.20
N THR A 68 -7.13 -7.85 0.26
CA THR A 68 -6.85 -6.44 0.59
C THR A 68 -5.75 -6.29 1.65
N THR A 69 -5.72 -7.18 2.65
CA THR A 69 -4.66 -7.17 3.68
C THR A 69 -3.31 -7.53 3.06
N LYS A 70 -3.27 -8.58 2.22
CA LYS A 70 -2.04 -8.97 1.53
C LYS A 70 -1.56 -7.90 0.54
N CYS A 71 -2.48 -7.19 -0.13
CA CYS A 71 -2.13 -6.08 -1.01
C CYS A 71 -1.38 -4.95 -0.30
N LYS A 72 -1.60 -4.76 1.01
CA LYS A 72 -0.82 -3.81 1.80
C LYS A 72 0.62 -4.30 2.02
N GLU A 73 0.80 -5.59 2.30
CA GLU A 73 2.13 -6.22 2.36
C GLU A 73 2.83 -6.18 0.98
N PHE A 74 2.09 -6.43 -0.09
CA PHE A 74 2.57 -6.33 -1.47
C PHE A 74 3.11 -4.92 -1.78
N PHE A 75 2.42 -3.85 -1.37
CA PHE A 75 2.89 -2.46 -1.57
C PHE A 75 4.23 -2.19 -0.88
N CYS A 76 4.48 -2.81 0.27
CA CYS A 76 5.77 -2.73 0.95
C CYS A 76 6.89 -3.41 0.15
N GLU A 77 6.65 -4.61 -0.38
CA GLU A 77 7.65 -5.33 -1.18
C GLU A 77 7.86 -4.69 -2.55
N ALA A 78 6.80 -4.20 -3.19
CA ALA A 78 6.88 -3.48 -4.46
C ALA A 78 7.71 -2.19 -4.36
N GLU A 79 7.63 -1.46 -3.23
CA GLU A 79 8.50 -0.29 -2.98
C GLU A 79 9.98 -0.69 -3.02
N LYS A 80 10.36 -1.75 -2.30
CA LYS A 80 11.75 -2.23 -2.25
C LYS A 80 12.22 -2.71 -3.61
N ILE A 81 11.39 -3.50 -4.30
CA ILE A 81 11.72 -4.03 -5.63
C ILE A 81 11.96 -2.87 -6.60
N LEU A 82 11.01 -1.94 -6.74
CA LEU A 82 11.14 -0.81 -7.66
C LEU A 82 12.28 0.14 -7.31
N ALA A 83 12.58 0.33 -6.01
CA ALA A 83 13.74 1.08 -5.57
C ALA A 83 15.08 0.41 -5.98
N SER A 84 15.10 -0.93 -6.09
CA SER A 84 16.30 -1.68 -6.44
C SER A 84 16.60 -1.72 -7.95
N VAL A 85 15.62 -1.41 -8.82
CA VAL A 85 15.76 -1.41 -10.28
C VAL A 85 16.73 -0.33 -10.80
N LYS A 86 17.31 0.53 -9.94
CA LYS A 86 18.29 1.58 -10.27
C LYS A 86 17.93 2.41 -11.53
N ASN A 87 16.64 2.64 -11.76
CA ASN A 87 16.14 3.42 -12.88
C ASN A 87 15.38 4.65 -12.35
N ALA A 88 15.81 5.83 -12.79
CA ALA A 88 15.26 7.11 -12.34
C ALA A 88 13.75 7.24 -12.62
N THR A 89 13.23 6.52 -13.62
CA THR A 89 11.81 6.50 -13.99
C THR A 89 10.91 6.12 -12.82
N PHE A 90 11.34 5.17 -11.97
CA PHE A 90 10.53 4.69 -10.84
C PHE A 90 10.60 5.57 -9.59
N GLY A 91 11.43 6.61 -9.57
CA GLY A 91 11.61 7.44 -8.38
C GLY A 91 10.31 8.09 -7.88
N LYS A 92 9.41 8.47 -8.79
CA LYS A 92 8.11 9.05 -8.44
C LYS A 92 7.17 8.03 -7.78
N ILE A 93 6.95 6.88 -8.40
CA ILE A 93 6.06 5.84 -7.83
C ILE A 93 6.60 5.32 -6.49
N VAL A 94 7.93 5.15 -6.37
CA VAL A 94 8.60 4.76 -5.12
C VAL A 94 8.32 5.76 -4.00
N ARG A 95 8.35 7.07 -4.29
CA ARG A 95 8.01 8.11 -3.30
C ARG A 95 6.57 8.00 -2.82
N HIS A 96 5.62 7.76 -3.72
CA HIS A 96 4.20 7.61 -3.33
C HIS A 96 3.98 6.33 -2.52
N LEU A 97 4.59 5.21 -2.93
CA LEU A 97 4.58 3.96 -2.17
C LEU A 97 5.12 4.18 -0.76
N ARG A 98 6.28 4.82 -0.62
CA ARG A 98 6.88 5.12 0.69
C ARG A 98 5.94 5.89 1.61
N VAL A 99 5.32 6.95 1.10
CA VAL A 99 4.38 7.77 1.88
C VAL A 99 3.14 7.00 2.27
N TYR A 100 2.61 6.17 1.37
CA TYR A 100 1.47 5.30 1.65
C TYR A 100 1.81 4.19 2.66
N ASN A 101 3.04 3.68 2.62
CA ASN A 101 3.55 2.58 3.44
C ASN A 101 3.97 3.03 4.86
N GLU A 102 4.30 4.31 5.06
CA GLU A 102 4.75 4.90 6.33
C GLU A 102 3.89 4.48 7.56
N PRO A 103 2.54 4.53 7.52
CA PRO A 103 1.71 4.09 8.65
C PRO A 103 1.51 2.58 8.76
N GLN A 104 1.94 1.79 7.77
CA GLN A 104 1.58 0.37 7.65
C GLN A 104 2.51 -0.57 8.45
N ASN A 105 3.57 -0.05 9.09
CA ASN A 105 4.60 -0.85 9.75
C ASN A 105 4.98 -2.07 8.91
N CYS A 106 5.46 -1.81 7.69
CA CYS A 106 5.90 -2.85 6.75
C CYS A 106 6.84 -3.82 7.45
N ILE A 107 6.31 -4.98 7.85
CA ILE A 107 7.14 -6.05 8.39
C ILE A 107 8.00 -6.47 7.22
N VAL A 108 9.31 -6.30 7.35
CA VAL A 108 10.27 -6.85 6.41
C VAL A 108 10.06 -8.36 6.47
N VAL A 109 9.29 -8.89 5.51
CA VAL A 109 9.41 -10.30 5.17
C VAL A 109 10.87 -10.41 4.78
N LYS A 110 11.66 -11.15 5.56
CA LYS A 110 13.02 -11.49 5.19
C LYS A 110 12.92 -12.27 3.87
N SER A 111 12.88 -11.57 2.75
CA SER A 111 13.38 -12.11 1.51
C SER A 111 14.82 -12.45 1.84
N GLN A 112 15.08 -13.75 1.93
CA GLN A 112 16.36 -14.29 2.34
C GLN A 112 17.46 -13.55 1.58
N ASP A 113 18.49 -13.12 2.29
CA ASP A 113 19.72 -12.51 1.74
C ASP A 113 20.50 -13.44 0.78
N ASN A 114 19.85 -14.50 0.28
CA ASN A 114 20.35 -15.42 -0.73
C ASN A 114 19.62 -15.13 -2.05
N GLN A 115 20.27 -14.32 -2.89
CA GLN A 115 20.03 -14.27 -4.32
C GLN A 115 20.26 -15.66 -4.95
N ALA A 116 19.28 -16.56 -4.92
CA ALA A 116 19.16 -17.69 -5.84
C ALA A 116 17.85 -18.43 -5.54
N GLU A 117 17.00 -18.64 -6.55
CA GLU A 117 15.80 -19.53 -6.55
C GLU A 117 14.46 -18.97 -6.03
N GLY A 118 14.27 -17.65 -5.96
CA GLY A 118 12.91 -17.11 -5.94
C GLY A 118 12.28 -17.20 -7.34
N ASN A 119 11.00 -17.56 -7.44
CA ASN A 119 10.24 -17.38 -8.68
C ASN A 119 10.41 -15.93 -9.18
N GLN A 120 10.47 -15.75 -10.49
CA GLN A 120 10.64 -14.44 -11.11
C GLN A 120 9.42 -14.11 -11.98
N VAL A 121 9.08 -12.83 -12.03
CA VAL A 121 8.04 -12.29 -12.90
C VAL A 121 8.54 -11.04 -13.61
N GLU A 122 7.97 -10.76 -14.77
CA GLU A 122 8.24 -9.53 -15.52
C GLU A 122 7.80 -8.30 -14.72
N LEU A 123 8.53 -7.18 -14.86
CA LEU A 123 8.14 -5.87 -14.32
C LEU A 123 6.71 -5.51 -14.72
N ARG A 124 6.29 -5.84 -15.95
CA ARG A 124 4.89 -5.67 -16.39
C ARG A 124 3.90 -6.27 -15.40
N ARG A 125 4.16 -7.48 -14.92
CA ARG A 125 3.29 -8.18 -13.96
C ARG A 125 3.22 -7.42 -12.64
N LEU A 126 4.37 -7.00 -12.10
CA LEU A 126 4.43 -6.21 -10.86
C LEU A 126 3.62 -4.91 -10.97
N LEU A 127 3.70 -4.20 -12.11
CA LEU A 127 2.95 -2.97 -12.34
C LEU A 127 1.44 -3.22 -12.45
N LEU A 128 1.02 -4.29 -13.13
CA LEU A 128 -0.39 -4.68 -13.19
C LEU A 128 -0.93 -5.04 -11.79
N ASP A 129 -0.15 -5.78 -11.00
CA ASP A 129 -0.51 -6.14 -9.64
C ASP A 129 -0.59 -4.91 -8.71
N LEU A 130 0.28 -3.90 -8.89
CA LEU A 130 0.19 -2.60 -8.21
C LEU A 130 -1.14 -1.89 -8.48
N LYS A 131 -1.56 -1.84 -9.75
CA LYS A 131 -2.84 -1.26 -10.13
C LYS A 131 -3.99 -2.05 -9.50
N GLU A 132 -4.00 -3.38 -9.66
CA GLU A 132 -5.07 -4.25 -9.17
C GLU A 132 -5.19 -4.19 -7.63
N CYS A 133 -4.07 -4.29 -6.91
CA CYS A 133 -4.07 -4.18 -5.46
C CYS A 133 -4.50 -2.79 -4.99
N GLY A 134 -4.08 -1.73 -5.68
CA GLY A 134 -4.54 -0.38 -5.38
C GLY A 134 -6.06 -0.25 -5.50
N GLN A 135 -6.64 -0.79 -6.57
CA GLN A 135 -8.10 -0.81 -6.78
C GLN A 135 -8.82 -1.66 -5.73
N LYS A 136 -8.29 -2.82 -5.33
CA LYS A 136 -8.83 -3.66 -4.24
C LYS A 136 -8.83 -2.96 -2.89
N ILE A 137 -7.85 -2.10 -2.63
CA ILE A 137 -7.78 -1.28 -1.42
C ILE A 137 -8.81 -0.15 -1.52
N ASN A 138 -8.88 0.54 -2.66
CA ASN A 138 -9.75 1.70 -2.85
C ASN A 138 -11.26 1.34 -2.89
N SER A 139 -11.60 0.13 -3.32
CA SER A 139 -12.98 -0.36 -3.42
C SER A 139 -13.57 -0.83 -2.08
N LYS A 140 -12.77 -0.94 -1.02
CA LYS A 140 -13.27 -1.24 0.32
C LYS A 140 -13.31 0.04 1.18
N PRO A 141 -14.51 0.57 1.49
CA PRO A 141 -14.66 1.68 2.42
C PRO A 141 -14.26 1.30 3.86
#